data_AF-A0AA97PGB6-F1
#
_entry.id   AF-A0AA97PGB6-F1
#
_cell.length_a   1.000
_cell.length_b   1.000
_cell.length_c   1.000
_cell.angle_alpha   90.00
_cell.angle_beta   90.00
_cell.angle_gamma   90.00
#
_symmetry.space_group_name_H-M   'P 1'
#
loop_
_entity.id
_entity.type
_entity.pdbx_description
1 polymer ?
#
loop_
_entity_poly.entity_id
_entity_poly.type
_entity_poly.pdbx_seq_one_letter_code
_entity_poly.pdbx_strand_id
1 'polypeptide(L)'
;MKTTILTLCAASVASAHTIFSSLEVGGVNQGVGQGVRVPSYNGPITDVTSMSMACNGDPNPTQSTSKVITVQAGQDVTAVWRYMLSTTGTSPNDIMDSSHKGPTMAYLKKVSNAATDSGIGGGWFKIQEDGLPDGGQGLWGTEKVIQGQGKHKIRIPQCIAPGQYLLRAEMLALHGAGSPGGAQFYMECAQINVVGGTGTKTPSSTVSFPGAYKSSDPGVTLSIYWPVVTKYQIPGPPVFTC
;
A
#
# COMPACT_ATOMS: atom_id res chain seq x y z
N MET A 1 0.86 -2.74 -59.74
CA MET A 1 0.75 -1.97 -58.48
C MET A 1 0.87 -2.96 -57.33
N LYS A 2 1.93 -2.87 -56.51
CA LYS A 2 2.12 -3.74 -55.34
C LYS A 2 1.68 -2.95 -54.11
N THR A 3 0.55 -3.34 -53.52
CA THR A 3 0.01 -2.70 -52.32
C THR A 3 0.69 -3.32 -51.10
N THR A 4 1.60 -2.55 -50.48
CA THR A 4 2.23 -2.93 -49.22
C THR A 4 1.24 -2.65 -48.09
N ILE A 5 0.71 -3.70 -47.44
CA ILE A 5 -0.10 -3.57 -46.23
C ILE A 5 0.86 -3.37 -45.05
N LEU A 6 0.82 -2.19 -44.44
CA LEU A 6 1.57 -1.87 -43.23
C LEU A 6 0.73 -2.30 -42.02
N THR A 7 1.07 -3.44 -41.42
CA THR A 7 0.42 -3.92 -40.20
C THR A 7 0.89 -3.07 -39.02
N LEU A 8 0.03 -2.20 -38.52
CA LEU A 8 0.29 -1.39 -37.33
C LEU A 8 0.12 -2.27 -36.07
N CYS A 9 1.21 -2.81 -35.54
CA CYS A 9 1.19 -3.43 -34.21
C CYS A 9 1.00 -2.32 -33.16
N ALA A 10 -0.22 -2.13 -32.69
CA ALA A 10 -0.48 -1.31 -31.50
C ALA A 10 0.11 -2.03 -30.28
N ALA A 11 1.24 -1.54 -29.77
CA ALA A 11 1.76 -1.98 -28.48
C ALA A 11 0.80 -1.49 -27.40
N SER A 12 -0.04 -2.38 -26.87
CA SER A 12 -0.82 -2.12 -25.68
C SER A 12 0.16 -1.92 -24.52
N VAL A 13 0.27 -0.70 -24.00
CA VAL A 13 0.93 -0.44 -22.72
C VAL A 13 0.11 -1.13 -21.63
N ALA A 14 0.55 -2.32 -21.22
CA ALA A 14 -0.09 -3.06 -20.14
C ALA A 14 0.09 -2.28 -18.83
N SER A 15 -1.03 -1.78 -18.29
CA SER A 15 -1.08 -1.05 -17.02
C SER A 15 -1.02 -2.03 -15.84
N ALA A 16 0.18 -2.55 -15.55
CA ALA A 16 0.33 -3.64 -14.59
C ALA A 16 0.38 -3.18 -13.12
N HIS A 17 1.04 -2.06 -12.87
CA HIS A 17 1.59 -1.69 -11.56
C HIS A 17 0.80 -0.57 -10.87
N THR A 18 1.23 -0.07 -9.71
CA THR A 18 0.43 0.92 -8.95
C THR A 18 1.29 1.81 -8.04
N ILE A 19 0.72 2.95 -7.64
CA ILE A 19 1.27 3.92 -6.68
C ILE A 19 0.13 4.44 -5.80
N PHE A 20 0.30 4.43 -4.48
CA PHE A 20 -0.50 5.27 -3.58
C PHE A 20 -0.03 6.72 -3.73
N SER A 21 -0.75 7.49 -4.54
CA SER A 21 -0.27 8.78 -5.04
C SER A 21 -0.83 9.99 -4.29
N SER A 22 -1.98 9.84 -3.63
CA SER A 22 -2.63 10.92 -2.86
C SER A 22 -3.50 10.37 -1.74
N LEU A 23 -3.68 11.16 -0.68
CA LEU A 23 -4.54 10.82 0.45
C LEU A 23 -5.80 11.69 0.44
N GLU A 24 -6.96 11.09 0.67
CA GLU A 24 -8.22 11.80 0.92
C GLU A 24 -8.51 11.82 2.43
N VAL A 25 -8.87 13.00 2.94
CA VAL A 25 -9.21 13.21 4.35
C VAL A 25 -10.47 14.08 4.41
N GLY A 26 -11.50 13.63 5.13
CA GLY A 26 -12.77 14.35 5.22
C GLY A 26 -13.46 14.56 3.87
N GLY A 27 -13.30 13.62 2.92
CA GLY A 27 -13.84 13.72 1.57
C GLY A 27 -13.05 14.64 0.62
N VAL A 28 -11.91 15.20 1.07
CA VAL A 28 -11.07 16.10 0.28
C VAL A 28 -9.74 15.43 -0.05
N ASN A 29 -9.48 15.23 -1.34
CA ASN A 29 -8.18 14.76 -1.83
C ASN A 29 -7.11 15.84 -1.61
N GLN A 30 -5.98 15.46 -1.01
CA GLN A 30 -4.94 16.41 -0.61
C GLN A 30 -4.01 16.83 -1.77
N GLY A 31 -4.12 16.18 -2.94
CA GLY A 31 -3.29 16.36 -4.12
C GLY A 31 -2.25 15.25 -4.29
N VAL A 32 -1.87 14.97 -5.55
CA VAL A 32 -0.81 13.99 -5.88
C VAL A 32 0.53 14.46 -5.28
N GLY A 33 1.19 13.59 -4.51
CA GLY A 33 2.46 13.88 -3.82
C GLY A 33 2.36 14.90 -2.68
N GLN A 34 1.15 15.38 -2.36
CA GLN A 34 0.93 16.39 -1.33
C GLN A 34 0.73 15.73 0.02
N GLY A 35 1.82 15.54 0.75
CA GLY A 35 1.84 14.81 2.02
C GLY A 35 1.95 13.29 1.86
N VAL A 36 2.14 12.79 0.63
CA VAL A 36 2.49 11.39 0.32
C VAL A 36 3.83 11.39 -0.39
N ARG A 37 4.76 10.53 0.05
CA ARG A 37 6.09 10.39 -0.56
C ARG A 37 5.99 9.41 -1.73
N VAL A 38 5.86 9.96 -2.94
CA VAL A 38 5.56 9.17 -4.13
C VAL A 38 6.83 8.84 -4.92
N PRO A 39 6.99 7.61 -5.43
CA PRO A 39 8.04 7.28 -6.39
C PRO A 39 7.73 7.83 -7.78
N SER A 40 8.75 7.99 -8.63
CA SER A 40 8.56 8.35 -10.05
C SER A 40 8.18 7.16 -10.93
N TYR A 41 8.49 5.94 -10.49
CA TYR A 41 8.19 4.68 -11.16
C TYR A 41 7.30 3.82 -10.27
N ASN A 42 6.41 3.04 -10.88
CA ASN A 42 5.39 2.23 -10.19
C ASN A 42 5.84 0.79 -9.91
N GLY A 43 7.11 0.44 -10.13
CA GLY A 43 7.65 -0.88 -9.86
C GLY A 43 7.49 -1.30 -8.38
N PRO A 44 7.45 -2.60 -8.09
CA PRO A 44 7.37 -3.08 -6.72
C PRO A 44 8.73 -3.08 -6.04
N ILE A 45 8.72 -3.14 -4.72
CA ILE A 45 9.83 -3.69 -3.93
C ILE A 45 9.58 -5.19 -3.78
N THR A 46 10.59 -6.03 -4.00
CA THR A 46 10.48 -7.50 -3.90
C THR A 46 11.35 -8.10 -2.80
N ASP A 47 12.43 -7.40 -2.41
CA ASP A 47 13.29 -7.79 -1.30
C ASP A 47 12.77 -7.26 0.04
N VAL A 48 12.19 -8.15 0.84
CA VAL A 48 11.66 -7.85 2.19
C VAL A 48 12.72 -7.43 3.20
N THR A 49 14.00 -7.63 2.89
CA THR A 49 15.12 -7.22 3.74
C THR A 49 15.64 -5.81 3.40
N SER A 50 15.21 -5.25 2.28
CA SER A 50 15.61 -3.91 1.84
C SER A 50 15.05 -2.81 2.76
N MET A 51 15.84 -1.75 2.93
CA MET A 51 15.38 -0.51 3.59
C MET A 51 14.16 0.11 2.88
N SER A 52 14.05 -0.08 1.56
CA SER A 52 12.92 0.37 0.74
C SER A 52 11.59 -0.26 1.12
N MET A 53 11.58 -1.35 1.91
CA MET A 53 10.36 -2.00 2.38
C MET A 53 9.53 -1.11 3.33
N ALA A 54 10.15 -0.10 3.95
CA ALA A 54 9.46 0.81 4.87
C ALA A 54 8.51 1.76 4.14
N CYS A 55 9.01 2.56 3.20
CA CYS A 55 8.27 3.68 2.59
C CYS A 55 8.56 3.82 1.09
N ASN A 56 8.83 2.70 0.40
CA ASN A 56 9.47 2.68 -0.91
C ASN A 56 10.91 3.25 -0.84
N GLY A 57 11.59 3.27 -1.98
CA GLY A 57 12.98 3.68 -2.08
C GLY A 57 13.67 2.94 -3.23
N ASP A 58 15.00 2.97 -3.28
CA ASP A 58 15.77 2.33 -4.35
C ASP A 58 15.27 0.89 -4.65
N PRO A 59 15.06 0.54 -5.93
CA PRO A 59 15.40 1.31 -7.14
C PRO A 59 14.38 2.39 -7.54
N ASN A 60 13.34 2.64 -6.74
CA ASN A 60 12.25 3.59 -6.98
C ASN A 60 12.37 4.81 -6.04
N PRO A 61 13.27 5.76 -6.32
CA PRO A 61 13.46 6.91 -5.45
C PRO A 61 12.14 7.70 -5.28
N THR A 62 11.81 8.02 -4.03
CA THR A 62 10.62 8.78 -3.69
C THR A 62 10.90 10.28 -3.66
N GLN A 63 9.90 11.08 -4.03
CA GLN A 63 9.93 12.52 -3.88
C GLN A 63 9.57 12.93 -2.45
N SER A 64 10.40 13.78 -1.85
CA SER A 64 10.11 14.38 -0.54
C SER A 64 8.96 15.38 -0.63
N THR A 65 8.19 15.52 0.45
CA THR A 65 7.11 16.49 0.56
C THR A 65 7.13 17.11 1.96
N SER A 66 6.94 18.43 2.07
CA SER A 66 6.94 19.13 3.37
C SER A 66 5.56 19.15 4.03
N LYS A 67 4.50 18.79 3.31
CA LYS A 67 3.13 18.83 3.81
C LYS A 67 2.88 17.71 4.83
N VAL A 68 2.35 18.07 5.99
CA VAL A 68 1.85 17.13 7.00
C VAL A 68 0.34 17.31 7.09
N ILE A 69 -0.42 16.26 6.83
CA ILE A 69 -1.88 16.31 6.70
C ILE A 69 -2.51 16.13 8.08
N THR A 70 -3.32 17.09 8.53
CA THR A 70 -4.06 16.96 9.79
C THR A 70 -5.20 15.95 9.65
N VAL A 71 -5.30 15.01 10.59
CA VAL A 71 -6.32 13.96 10.60
C VAL A 71 -6.90 13.82 12.01
N GLN A 72 -8.22 13.81 12.15
CA GLN A 72 -8.90 13.50 13.41
C GLN A 72 -8.78 12.01 13.73
N ALA A 73 -8.33 11.69 14.94
CA ALA A 73 -8.36 10.31 15.43
C ALA A 73 -9.81 9.80 15.43
N GLY A 74 -10.00 8.54 15.04
CA GLY A 74 -11.34 7.97 14.89
C GLY A 74 -12.04 8.29 13.56
N GLN A 75 -11.46 9.07 12.65
CA GLN A 75 -12.02 9.20 11.30
C GLN A 75 -11.37 8.22 10.33
N ASP A 76 -12.03 8.02 9.18
CA ASP A 76 -11.45 7.28 8.06
C ASP A 76 -10.68 8.24 7.15
N VAL A 77 -9.53 7.79 6.65
CA VAL A 77 -8.82 8.37 5.51
C VAL A 77 -8.86 7.39 4.36
N THR A 78 -8.66 7.87 3.13
CA THR A 78 -8.63 7.00 1.95
C THR A 78 -7.31 7.18 1.22
N ALA A 79 -6.47 6.15 1.20
CA ALA A 79 -5.33 6.08 0.29
C ALA A 79 -5.86 5.89 -1.14
N VAL A 80 -5.41 6.74 -2.06
CA VAL A 80 -5.85 6.73 -3.45
C VAL A 80 -4.74 6.17 -4.33
N TRP A 81 -5.02 4.98 -4.87
CA TRP A 81 -4.11 4.22 -5.72
C TRP A 81 -4.33 4.54 -7.20
N ARG A 82 -3.24 4.65 -7.96
CA ARG A 82 -3.26 4.91 -9.41
C ARG A 82 -2.12 4.15 -10.09
N TYR A 83 -2.30 3.79 -11.35
CA TYR A 83 -1.27 3.13 -12.15
C TYR A 83 0.01 3.94 -12.21
N MET A 84 -0.07 5.24 -12.53
CA MET A 84 1.05 6.18 -12.59
C MET A 84 0.64 7.53 -12.00
N LEU A 85 1.62 8.39 -11.72
CA LEU A 85 1.37 9.75 -11.22
C LEU A 85 0.57 10.62 -12.20
N SER A 86 0.66 10.34 -13.51
CA SER A 86 -0.07 11.04 -14.57
C SER A 86 -1.46 10.48 -14.85
N THR A 87 -1.86 9.41 -14.17
CA THR A 87 -3.16 8.78 -14.40
C THR A 87 -4.30 9.68 -13.91
N THR A 88 -5.21 10.02 -14.82
CA THR A 88 -6.39 10.87 -14.53
C THR A 88 -7.68 10.06 -14.39
N GLY A 89 -7.72 8.84 -14.91
CA GLY A 89 -8.87 7.94 -14.84
C GLY A 89 -9.03 7.23 -13.50
N THR A 90 -10.11 6.46 -13.37
CA THR A 90 -10.45 5.67 -12.17
C THR A 90 -11.03 4.29 -12.50
N SER A 91 -10.97 3.88 -13.76
CA SER A 91 -11.34 2.53 -14.18
C SER A 91 -10.33 1.52 -13.62
N PRO A 92 -10.63 0.21 -13.56
CA PRO A 92 -9.70 -0.81 -13.06
C PRO A 92 -8.27 -0.68 -13.60
N ASN A 93 -8.10 -0.50 -14.91
CA ASN A 93 -6.79 -0.34 -15.57
C ASN A 93 -6.09 0.98 -15.21
N ASP A 94 -6.79 1.96 -14.64
CA ASP A 94 -6.19 3.19 -14.10
C ASP A 94 -5.61 3.00 -12.69
N ILE A 95 -5.82 1.83 -12.07
CA ILE A 95 -5.43 1.54 -10.68
C ILE A 95 -4.26 0.56 -10.62
N MET A 96 -4.47 -0.67 -11.09
CA MET A 96 -3.53 -1.79 -11.09
C MET A 96 -4.12 -2.91 -11.96
N ASP A 97 -3.28 -3.74 -12.59
CA ASP A 97 -3.79 -4.84 -13.40
C ASP A 97 -4.51 -5.89 -12.55
N SER A 98 -5.58 -6.46 -13.12
CA SER A 98 -6.45 -7.43 -12.44
C SER A 98 -5.75 -8.72 -12.01
N SER A 99 -4.58 -9.06 -12.59
CA SER A 99 -3.77 -10.19 -12.13
C SER A 99 -3.18 -9.98 -10.73
N HIS A 100 -3.05 -8.73 -10.25
CA HIS A 100 -2.36 -8.38 -9.00
C HIS A 100 -3.21 -8.66 -7.77
N LYS A 101 -3.61 -9.92 -7.61
CA LYS A 101 -4.38 -10.43 -6.48
C LYS A 101 -3.51 -10.52 -5.23
N GLY A 102 -4.03 -10.04 -4.11
CA GLY A 102 -3.40 -10.15 -2.80
C GLY A 102 -4.02 -9.19 -1.78
N PRO A 103 -3.42 -9.02 -0.60
CA PRO A 103 -4.00 -8.20 0.44
C PRO A 103 -3.73 -6.70 0.25
N THR A 104 -4.54 -5.88 0.90
CA THR A 104 -4.20 -4.50 1.25
C THR A 104 -3.92 -4.40 2.74
N MET A 105 -2.99 -3.55 3.15
CA MET A 105 -2.62 -3.33 4.55
C MET A 105 -2.32 -1.86 4.81
N ALA A 106 -2.50 -1.42 6.05
CA ALA A 106 -2.05 -0.10 6.48
C ALA A 106 -1.42 -0.13 7.87
N TYR A 107 -0.37 0.67 8.05
CA TYR A 107 0.40 0.76 9.28
C TYR A 107 0.60 2.22 9.68
N LEU A 108 0.73 2.45 10.99
CA LEU A 108 1.16 3.73 11.54
C LEU A 108 2.49 3.57 12.27
N LYS A 109 3.33 4.61 12.20
CA LYS A 109 4.53 4.79 13.03
C LYS A 109 4.52 6.18 13.64
N LYS A 110 4.54 6.26 14.98
CA LYS A 110 4.68 7.56 15.66
C LYS A 110 6.08 8.11 15.40
N VAL A 111 6.17 9.37 15.02
CA VAL A 111 7.46 10.04 14.74
C VAL A 111 7.51 11.42 15.41
N SER A 112 8.71 11.96 15.56
CA SER A 112 8.91 13.34 16.02
C SER A 112 8.59 14.35 14.91
N ASN A 113 9.02 14.06 13.67
CA ASN A 113 8.75 14.89 12.49
C ASN A 113 8.46 14.00 11.26
N ALA A 114 7.20 13.98 10.84
CA ALA A 114 6.72 13.20 9.70
C ALA A 114 7.23 13.73 8.35
N ALA A 115 7.69 14.98 8.27
CA ALA A 115 8.28 15.51 7.04
C ALA A 115 9.70 14.98 6.77
N THR A 116 10.40 14.48 7.81
CA THR A 116 11.83 14.10 7.70
C THR A 116 12.16 12.69 8.17
N ASP A 117 11.33 12.04 9.00
CA ASP A 117 11.59 10.66 9.44
C ASP A 117 11.58 9.69 8.26
N SER A 118 12.60 8.85 8.12
CA SER A 118 12.72 7.93 6.97
C SER A 118 11.68 6.81 6.97
N GLY A 119 11.06 6.53 8.12
CA GLY A 119 10.18 5.37 8.30
C GLY A 119 10.92 4.06 8.58
N ILE A 120 12.20 3.95 8.23
CA ILE A 120 13.02 2.74 8.45
C ILE A 120 13.11 2.40 9.94
N GLY A 121 13.11 1.10 10.25
CA GLY A 121 13.25 0.57 11.60
C GLY A 121 11.92 0.34 12.31
N GLY A 122 11.99 0.26 13.63
CA GLY A 122 10.87 -0.11 14.50
C GLY A 122 9.80 0.97 14.70
N GLY A 123 8.72 0.59 15.37
CA GLY A 123 7.64 1.50 15.76
C GLY A 123 6.37 1.39 14.90
N TRP A 124 6.35 0.49 13.92
CA TRP A 124 5.18 0.26 13.08
C TRP A 124 4.16 -0.63 13.79
N PHE A 125 2.88 -0.29 13.67
CA PHE A 125 1.77 -1.14 14.09
C PHE A 125 0.69 -1.12 13.01
N LYS A 126 0.11 -2.30 12.73
CA LYS A 126 -0.90 -2.47 11.70
C LYS A 126 -2.23 -1.91 12.19
N ILE A 127 -2.95 -1.18 11.36
CA ILE A 127 -4.27 -0.58 11.69
C ILE A 127 -5.39 -1.03 10.75
N GLN A 128 -5.05 -1.63 9.61
CA GLN A 128 -6.00 -2.22 8.69
C GLN A 128 -5.33 -3.35 7.91
N GLU A 129 -6.10 -4.37 7.59
CA GLU A 129 -5.79 -5.37 6.57
C GLU A 129 -7.05 -5.88 5.90
N ASP A 130 -6.92 -6.32 4.65
CA ASP A 130 -7.98 -6.99 3.90
C ASP A 130 -7.33 -7.99 2.93
N GLY A 131 -7.56 -9.28 3.15
CA GLY A 131 -6.97 -10.37 2.40
C GLY A 131 -8.00 -11.12 1.55
N LEU A 132 -7.75 -12.42 1.34
CA LEU A 132 -8.77 -13.33 0.80
C LEU A 132 -9.72 -13.74 1.93
N PRO A 133 -11.05 -13.68 1.74
CA PRO A 133 -12.00 -14.19 2.73
C PRO A 133 -11.79 -15.67 3.03
N ASP A 134 -12.06 -16.07 4.28
CA ASP A 134 -12.02 -17.48 4.68
C ASP A 134 -12.94 -18.32 3.79
N GLY A 135 -12.45 -19.49 3.37
CA GLY A 135 -13.10 -20.36 2.39
C GLY A 135 -12.71 -20.06 0.94
N GLY A 136 -11.94 -18.99 0.69
CA GLY A 136 -11.40 -18.64 -0.64
C GLY A 136 -12.44 -18.11 -1.62
N GLN A 137 -13.67 -17.84 -1.15
CA GLN A 137 -14.75 -17.30 -1.97
C GLN A 137 -14.83 -15.79 -1.77
N GLY A 138 -14.66 -15.04 -2.85
CA GLY A 138 -14.77 -13.59 -2.85
C GLY A 138 -13.57 -12.90 -3.48
N LEU A 139 -13.52 -11.58 -3.31
CA LEU A 139 -12.46 -10.74 -3.85
C LEU A 139 -11.33 -10.59 -2.82
N TRP A 140 -10.11 -10.62 -3.32
CA TRP A 140 -8.92 -10.15 -2.61
C TRP A 140 -9.05 -8.65 -2.27
N GLY A 141 -8.33 -8.19 -1.25
CA GLY A 141 -8.27 -6.78 -0.89
C GLY A 141 -7.86 -5.88 -2.07
N THR A 142 -6.86 -6.29 -2.85
CA THR A 142 -6.44 -5.53 -4.05
C THR A 142 -7.53 -5.46 -5.11
N GLU A 143 -8.28 -6.54 -5.34
CA GLU A 143 -9.40 -6.56 -6.30
C GLU A 143 -10.50 -5.56 -5.88
N LYS A 144 -10.79 -5.45 -4.58
CA LYS A 144 -11.73 -4.44 -4.08
C LYS A 144 -11.23 -3.01 -4.30
N VAL A 145 -9.93 -2.75 -4.16
CA VAL A 145 -9.34 -1.43 -4.45
C VAL A 145 -9.39 -1.13 -5.96
N ILE A 146 -9.03 -2.09 -6.80
CA ILE A 146 -9.08 -1.98 -8.27
C ILE A 146 -10.50 -1.67 -8.75
N GLN A 147 -11.49 -2.43 -8.28
CA GLN A 147 -12.90 -2.23 -8.64
C GLN A 147 -13.51 -1.00 -7.95
N GLY A 148 -12.95 -0.60 -6.80
CA GLY A 148 -13.36 0.53 -5.97
C GLY A 148 -12.71 1.86 -6.35
N GLN A 149 -12.33 2.06 -7.62
CA GLN A 149 -11.77 3.32 -8.13
C GLN A 149 -10.44 3.73 -7.44
N GLY A 150 -9.68 2.75 -6.96
CA GLY A 150 -8.41 2.96 -6.24
C GLY A 150 -8.58 3.41 -4.80
N LYS A 151 -9.79 3.34 -4.23
CA LYS A 151 -10.05 3.80 -2.85
C LYS A 151 -9.71 2.70 -1.84
N HIS A 152 -8.67 2.92 -1.06
CA HIS A 152 -8.28 2.09 0.08
C HIS A 152 -8.59 2.82 1.38
N LYS A 153 -9.74 2.50 1.98
CA LYS A 153 -10.25 3.14 3.19
C LYS A 153 -9.56 2.61 4.44
N ILE A 154 -9.06 3.49 5.29
CA ILE A 154 -8.24 3.17 6.46
C ILE A 154 -8.77 3.97 7.67
N ARG A 155 -9.14 3.28 8.74
CA ARG A 155 -9.59 3.92 9.99
C ARG A 155 -8.39 4.33 10.84
N ILE A 156 -8.29 5.60 11.21
CA ILE A 156 -7.30 6.04 12.21
C ILE A 156 -7.85 5.71 13.61
N PRO A 157 -7.13 4.93 14.45
CA PRO A 157 -7.63 4.58 15.77
C PRO A 157 -7.82 5.82 16.67
N GLN A 158 -8.89 5.85 17.46
CA GLN A 158 -9.18 6.98 18.37
C GLN A 158 -8.36 6.97 19.67
N CYS A 159 -7.83 5.80 20.05
CA CYS A 159 -7.17 5.56 21.34
C CYS A 159 -5.66 5.82 21.34
N ILE A 160 -5.05 6.06 20.16
CA ILE A 160 -3.61 6.35 20.07
C ILE A 160 -3.30 7.77 20.54
N ALA A 161 -2.04 8.01 20.88
CA ALA A 161 -1.56 9.35 21.23
C ALA A 161 -1.72 10.33 20.05
N PRO A 162 -2.00 11.62 20.31
CA PRO A 162 -1.98 12.62 19.26
C PRO A 162 -0.55 12.94 18.81
N GLY A 163 -0.42 13.65 17.69
CA GLY A 163 0.83 14.14 17.12
C GLY A 163 1.17 13.52 15.77
N GLN A 164 2.42 13.66 15.34
CA GLN A 164 2.83 13.26 14.00
C GLN A 164 3.08 11.74 13.86
N TYR A 165 2.64 11.19 12.73
CA TYR A 165 2.80 9.80 12.32
C TYR A 165 3.17 9.70 10.83
N LEU A 166 3.84 8.61 10.48
CA LEU A 166 3.83 8.10 9.11
C LEU A 166 2.70 7.08 8.96
N LEU A 167 1.94 7.17 7.86
CA LEU A 167 0.94 6.20 7.44
C LEU A 167 1.48 5.45 6.21
N ARG A 168 1.83 4.19 6.38
CA ARG A 168 2.27 3.28 5.31
C ARG A 168 1.05 2.51 4.82
N ALA A 169 0.56 2.81 3.62
CA ALA A 169 -0.47 2.01 2.96
C ALA A 169 0.20 1.10 1.92
N GLU A 170 -0.27 -0.14 1.83
CA GLU A 170 0.36 -1.17 1.02
C GLU A 170 -0.66 -2.02 0.26
N MET A 171 -0.32 -2.36 -0.98
CA MET A 171 -0.87 -3.48 -1.72
C MET A 171 0.23 -4.50 -1.98
N LEU A 172 -0.05 -5.77 -1.73
CA LEU A 172 0.86 -6.88 -2.02
C LEU A 172 0.26 -7.72 -3.13
N ALA A 173 0.93 -7.80 -4.28
CA ALA A 173 0.53 -8.65 -5.40
C ALA A 173 1.24 -10.01 -5.35
N LEU A 174 0.45 -11.09 -5.45
CA LEU A 174 0.90 -12.46 -5.23
C LEU A 174 0.91 -13.31 -6.50
N HIS A 175 0.62 -12.72 -7.67
CA HIS A 175 0.54 -13.47 -8.93
C HIS A 175 1.86 -14.16 -9.32
N GLY A 176 2.99 -13.59 -8.92
CA GLY A 176 4.33 -14.17 -9.09
C GLY A 176 4.91 -14.84 -7.83
N ALA A 177 4.16 -14.89 -6.72
CA ALA A 177 4.68 -15.25 -5.40
C ALA A 177 4.95 -16.75 -5.17
N GLY A 178 4.86 -17.59 -6.19
CA GLY A 178 5.11 -19.04 -6.09
C GLY A 178 6.53 -19.40 -5.65
N SER A 179 7.46 -18.45 -5.73
CA SER A 179 8.86 -18.59 -5.32
C SER A 179 9.33 -17.35 -4.55
N PRO A 180 10.35 -17.50 -3.67
CA PRO A 180 10.99 -16.37 -2.98
C PRO A 180 11.37 -15.23 -3.94
N GLY A 181 11.06 -14.00 -3.55
CA GLY A 181 11.31 -12.79 -4.36
C GLY A 181 10.29 -12.54 -5.48
N GLY A 182 9.30 -13.42 -5.65
CA GLY A 182 8.22 -13.23 -6.63
C GLY A 182 7.05 -12.38 -6.14
N ALA A 183 6.89 -12.22 -4.82
CA ALA A 183 5.93 -11.30 -4.22
C ALA A 183 6.30 -9.84 -4.51
N GLN A 184 5.30 -9.05 -4.86
CA GLN A 184 5.48 -7.66 -5.28
C GLN A 184 4.79 -6.71 -4.31
N PHE A 185 5.58 -5.95 -3.55
CA PHE A 185 5.09 -5.04 -2.54
C PHE A 185 5.07 -3.61 -3.08
N TYR A 186 3.90 -2.97 -3.03
CA TYR A 186 3.69 -1.57 -3.41
C TYR A 186 3.30 -0.81 -2.16
N MET A 187 4.14 0.11 -1.69
CA MET A 187 3.84 0.90 -0.51
C MET A 187 4.36 2.32 -0.64
N GLU A 188 3.59 3.27 -0.13
CA GLU A 188 4.02 4.66 0.04
C GLU A 188 3.67 5.13 1.45
N CYS A 189 4.41 6.15 1.92
CA CYS A 189 4.19 6.75 3.23
C CYS A 189 3.58 8.14 3.12
N ALA A 190 2.42 8.31 3.74
CA ALA A 190 1.81 9.60 4.00
C ALA A 190 2.28 10.19 5.33
N GLN A 191 2.36 11.51 5.39
CA GLN A 191 2.78 12.29 6.53
C GLN A 191 1.54 12.89 7.18
N ILE A 192 1.19 12.44 8.39
CA ILE A 192 -0.04 12.87 9.04
C ILE A 192 0.23 13.43 10.44
N ASN A 193 -0.60 14.39 10.85
CA ASN A 193 -0.68 14.89 12.22
C ASN A 193 -2.04 14.48 12.80
N VAL A 194 -2.03 13.49 13.68
CA VAL A 194 -3.24 12.98 14.34
C VAL A 194 -3.62 13.92 15.47
N VAL A 195 -4.82 14.49 15.41
CA VAL A 195 -5.41 15.33 16.46
C VAL A 195 -6.58 14.61 17.12
N GLY A 196 -6.91 14.95 18.36
CA GLY A 196 -8.04 14.36 19.08
C GLY A 196 -7.84 12.91 19.56
N GLY A 197 -6.67 12.31 19.38
CA GLY A 197 -6.34 11.00 19.93
C GLY A 197 -6.30 11.01 21.45
N THR A 198 -6.93 10.04 22.10
CA THR A 198 -7.04 10.02 23.57
C THR A 198 -5.76 9.57 24.28
N GLY A 199 -4.83 8.91 23.57
CA GLY A 199 -3.61 8.37 24.16
C GLY A 199 -3.82 7.28 25.22
N THR A 200 -5.03 6.72 25.30
CA THR A 200 -5.42 5.72 26.32
C THR A 200 -4.86 4.34 26.03
N LYS A 201 -4.44 4.05 24.79
CA LYS A 201 -3.86 2.77 24.39
C LYS A 201 -2.62 2.97 23.53
N THR A 202 -1.53 2.39 23.99
CA THR A 202 -0.29 2.26 23.21
C THR A 202 -0.27 0.86 22.57
N PRO A 203 0.09 0.72 21.28
CA PRO A 203 0.30 -0.59 20.68
C PRO A 203 1.27 -1.43 21.51
N SER A 204 0.80 -2.57 22.04
CA SER A 204 1.57 -3.44 22.94
C SER A 204 2.77 -4.09 22.27
N SER A 205 2.74 -4.17 20.94
CA SER A 205 3.84 -4.64 20.11
C SER A 205 3.93 -3.76 18.86
N THR A 206 5.14 -3.32 18.54
CA THR A 206 5.47 -2.72 17.24
C THR A 206 6.47 -3.61 16.51
N VAL A 207 6.52 -3.47 15.20
CA VAL A 207 7.45 -4.20 14.33
C VAL A 207 8.35 -3.24 13.57
N SER A 208 9.36 -3.79 12.89
CA SER A 208 10.31 -3.03 12.07
C SER A 208 10.06 -3.26 10.59
N PHE A 209 10.24 -2.21 9.77
CA PHE A 209 10.43 -2.38 8.33
C PHE A 209 11.84 -1.87 7.95
N PRO A 210 12.70 -2.73 7.37
CA PRO A 210 12.54 -4.18 7.18
C PRO A 210 12.50 -4.98 8.50
N GLY A 211 12.01 -6.22 8.45
CA GLY A 211 12.03 -7.18 9.56
C GLY A 211 10.68 -7.82 9.89
N ALA A 212 9.56 -7.11 9.70
CA ALA A 212 8.21 -7.61 9.96
C ALA A 212 7.78 -8.69 8.97
N TYR A 213 8.30 -8.64 7.75
CA TYR A 213 8.05 -9.61 6.69
C TYR A 213 9.28 -10.50 6.50
N LYS A 214 9.02 -11.78 6.25
CA LYS A 214 10.05 -12.75 5.87
C LYS A 214 9.67 -13.36 4.53
N SER A 215 10.67 -13.66 3.73
CA SER A 215 10.46 -14.37 2.45
C SER A 215 9.75 -15.73 2.67
N SER A 216 9.98 -16.36 3.82
CA SER A 216 9.35 -17.62 4.23
C SER A 216 7.93 -17.47 4.80
N ASP A 217 7.39 -16.26 4.96
CA ASP A 217 6.05 -16.10 5.51
C ASP A 217 5.02 -16.74 4.54
N PRO A 218 4.03 -17.49 5.04
CA PRO A 218 3.06 -18.17 4.18
C PRO A 218 2.16 -17.21 3.39
N GLY A 219 2.14 -15.93 3.79
CA GLY A 219 1.49 -14.85 3.06
C GLY A 219 2.36 -14.16 2.02
N VAL A 220 3.66 -14.46 1.97
CA VAL A 220 4.66 -13.84 1.09
C VAL A 220 5.10 -14.79 0.00
N THR A 221 5.45 -16.04 0.32
CA THR A 221 5.78 -17.06 -0.69
C THR A 221 4.70 -18.13 -0.72
N LEU A 222 3.85 -18.08 -1.76
CA LEU A 222 2.78 -19.03 -2.03
C LEU A 222 2.34 -18.98 -3.50
N SER A 223 1.88 -20.12 -4.02
CA SER A 223 1.13 -20.16 -5.28
C SER A 223 -0.35 -19.87 -4.99
N ILE A 224 -0.90 -18.81 -5.59
CA ILE A 224 -2.33 -18.48 -5.45
C ILE A 224 -3.24 -19.25 -6.44
N TYR A 225 -2.64 -19.95 -7.40
CA TYR A 225 -3.36 -20.63 -8.48
C TYR A 225 -3.49 -22.14 -8.26
N TRP A 226 -2.47 -22.77 -7.70
CA TRP A 226 -2.46 -24.22 -7.48
C TRP A 226 -1.61 -24.63 -6.28
N PRO A 227 -2.18 -25.31 -5.27
CA PRO A 227 -3.62 -25.52 -5.08
C PRO A 227 -4.35 -24.19 -4.88
N VAL A 228 -5.67 -24.16 -5.15
CA VAL A 228 -6.48 -22.95 -4.92
C VAL A 228 -6.44 -22.58 -3.44
N VAL A 229 -6.11 -21.33 -3.14
CA VAL A 229 -6.01 -20.83 -1.77
C VAL A 229 -7.41 -20.68 -1.18
N THR A 230 -7.66 -21.34 -0.05
CA THR A 230 -8.92 -21.24 0.71
C THR A 230 -8.77 -20.48 2.02
N LYS A 231 -7.53 -20.29 2.48
CA LYS A 231 -7.19 -19.49 3.65
C LYS A 231 -5.88 -18.77 3.39
N TYR A 232 -5.89 -17.46 3.54
CA TYR A 232 -4.71 -16.63 3.35
C TYR A 232 -4.29 -15.99 4.68
N GLN A 233 -3.02 -16.14 5.03
CA GLN A 233 -2.45 -15.48 6.21
C GLN A 233 -1.76 -14.20 5.77
N ILE A 234 -2.32 -13.06 6.12
CA ILE A 234 -1.74 -11.75 5.82
C ILE A 234 -0.42 -11.60 6.62
N PRO A 235 0.69 -11.18 5.99
CA PRO A 235 1.98 -11.04 6.68
C PRO A 235 1.98 -9.90 7.70
N GLY A 236 2.97 -9.93 8.62
CA GLY A 236 3.13 -8.92 9.67
C GLY A 236 2.29 -9.18 10.94
N PRO A 237 2.26 -8.21 11.87
CA PRO A 237 1.57 -8.35 13.16
C PRO A 237 0.04 -8.34 13.00
N PRO A 238 -0.72 -8.75 14.02
CA PRO A 238 -2.17 -8.54 14.08
C PRO A 238 -2.56 -7.05 13.99
N VAL A 239 -3.79 -6.77 13.55
CA VAL A 239 -4.35 -5.42 13.55
C VAL A 239 -4.49 -4.89 14.98
N PHE A 240 -3.96 -3.71 15.22
CA PHE A 240 -4.19 -2.94 16.44
C PHE A 240 -5.65 -2.46 16.47
N THR A 241 -6.32 -2.73 17.58
CA THR A 241 -7.65 -2.20 17.87
C THR A 241 -7.60 -1.31 19.10
N CYS A 242 -8.48 -0.31 19.16
CA CYS A 242 -8.96 0.18 20.44
C CYS A 242 -9.78 -0.97 21.05
#